data_AF-A0A087UTR0-F1
#
_entry.id   AF-A0A087UTR0-F1
#
_cell.length_a   1.000
_cell.length_b   1.000
_cell.length_c   1.000
_cell.angle_alpha   90.00
_cell.angle_beta   90.00
_cell.angle_gamma   90.00
#
_symmetry.space_group_name_H-M   'P 1'
#
loop_
_entity.id
_entity.type
_entity.pdbx_description
1 polymer ?
#
loop_
_entity_poly.entity_id
_entity_poly.type
_entity_poly.pdbx_seq_one_letter_code
_entity_poly.pdbx_strand_id
1 'polypeptide(L)'
;MESEPISEDITNHRRSNGRKKTWLELRQEVRNVRRQLSNISAKIPNCFEFKEMFSENESRFYRIYFLSTVSSGRETTLLYCDVPVDCIKSKVETFQWQPLLESSFQTYHPQGRFSREEQLQWERKRLVMWGITSFDFQPSIGRFVFPACGAVFYCDDDYLQHPPLFPRELKNSVPPSARLNPQMCPWNPDLIAYINNFDLWVHNVVSSCDVRLTFARRG
;
A
#
# COMPACT_ATOMS: atom_id res chain seq x y z
N MET A 1 46.75 -34.80 39.42
CA MET A 1 47.86 -34.70 38.45
C MET A 1 47.68 -35.83 37.43
N GLU A 2 46.68 -35.80 36.56
CA GLU A 2 46.20 -34.69 35.69
C GLU A 2 47.20 -34.29 34.61
N SER A 3 46.81 -34.62 33.37
CA SER A 3 46.98 -33.78 32.19
C SER A 3 45.93 -34.24 31.18
N GLU A 4 44.86 -33.46 31.00
CA GLU A 4 43.78 -33.80 30.06
C GLU A 4 44.26 -33.73 28.59
N PRO A 5 43.69 -34.51 27.67
CA PRO A 5 43.93 -34.33 26.24
C PRO A 5 43.27 -33.02 25.77
N ILE A 6 44.08 -32.08 25.30
CA ILE A 6 43.62 -30.80 24.76
C ILE A 6 42.73 -31.05 23.53
N SER A 7 41.60 -30.35 23.43
CA SER A 7 40.57 -30.60 22.42
C SER A 7 40.94 -30.12 21.01
N GLU A 8 41.14 -31.07 20.09
CA GLU A 8 41.22 -30.82 18.65
C GLU A 8 39.83 -30.54 18.02
N ASP A 9 39.15 -29.45 18.40
CA ASP A 9 37.82 -29.11 17.84
C ASP A 9 37.68 -27.65 17.39
N ILE A 10 38.72 -27.12 16.71
CA ILE A 10 38.76 -25.77 16.15
C ILE A 10 38.78 -25.77 14.61
N THR A 11 39.08 -26.90 13.95
CA THR A 11 39.30 -26.97 12.49
C THR A 11 38.12 -27.49 11.67
N ASN A 12 36.93 -27.68 12.27
CA ASN A 12 35.72 -28.17 11.60
C ASN A 12 34.96 -27.14 10.74
N HIS A 13 35.65 -26.14 10.18
CA HIS A 13 35.10 -25.22 9.17
C HIS A 13 34.98 -25.88 7.78
N ARG A 14 34.01 -26.80 7.67
CA ARG A 14 33.30 -27.25 6.46
C ARG A 14 34.11 -27.21 5.15
N ARG A 15 35.01 -28.19 4.96
CA ARG A 15 35.47 -28.56 3.60
C ARG A 15 34.28 -29.06 2.79
N SER A 16 33.78 -28.22 1.89
CA SER A 16 32.70 -28.59 0.98
C SER A 16 33.22 -29.54 -0.10
N ASN A 17 32.96 -30.84 0.06
CA ASN A 17 33.25 -31.87 -0.94
C ASN A 17 32.29 -31.85 -2.15
N GLY A 18 31.57 -30.74 -2.38
CA GLY A 18 30.69 -30.58 -3.53
C GLY A 18 31.42 -30.19 -4.81
N ARG A 19 31.04 -30.77 -5.95
CA ARG A 19 31.45 -30.30 -7.28
C ARG A 19 31.18 -28.79 -7.38
N LYS A 20 32.18 -28.01 -7.82
CA LYS A 20 32.00 -26.58 -8.12
C LYS A 20 30.88 -26.43 -9.15
N LYS A 21 29.79 -25.76 -8.76
CA LYS A 21 28.64 -25.51 -9.65
C LYS A 21 29.01 -24.48 -10.72
N THR A 22 28.50 -24.66 -11.93
CA THR A 22 28.63 -23.69 -13.03
C THR A 22 27.77 -22.46 -12.76
N TRP A 23 28.03 -21.36 -13.48
CA TRP A 23 27.17 -20.17 -13.40
C TRP A 23 25.70 -20.46 -13.75
N LEU A 24 25.45 -21.35 -14.72
CA LEU A 24 24.10 -21.74 -15.11
C LEU A 24 23.39 -22.51 -13.99
N GLU A 25 24.10 -23.43 -13.34
CA GLU A 25 23.59 -24.19 -12.18
C GLU A 25 23.29 -23.24 -11.01
N LEU A 26 24.23 -22.38 -10.62
CA LEU A 26 24.03 -21.37 -9.56
C LEU A 26 22.84 -20.44 -9.86
N ARG A 27 22.71 -19.97 -11.11
CA ARG A 27 21.58 -19.15 -11.56
C ARG A 27 20.25 -19.90 -11.46
N GLN A 28 20.23 -21.20 -11.72
CA GLN A 28 19.01 -21.99 -11.61
C GLN A 28 18.65 -22.31 -10.15
N GLU A 29 19.62 -22.59 -9.29
CA GLU A 29 19.37 -22.76 -7.85
C GLU A 29 18.79 -21.50 -7.21
N VAL A 30 19.37 -20.33 -7.51
CA VAL A 30 18.85 -19.03 -7.04
C VAL A 30 17.44 -18.77 -7.58
N ARG A 31 17.09 -19.22 -8.79
CA ARG A 31 15.72 -19.15 -9.33
C ARG A 31 14.77 -20.09 -8.59
N ASN A 32 15.18 -21.33 -8.30
CA ASN A 32 14.39 -22.32 -7.58
C ASN A 32 14.06 -21.81 -6.16
N VAL A 33 15.08 -21.36 -5.42
CA VAL A 33 14.92 -20.78 -4.07
C VAL A 33 14.04 -19.53 -4.10
N ARG A 34 14.24 -18.62 -5.06
CA ARG A 34 13.37 -17.43 -5.21
C ARG A 34 11.91 -17.78 -5.51
N ARG A 35 11.63 -18.86 -6.24
CA ARG A 35 10.27 -19.35 -6.51
C ARG A 35 9.61 -19.99 -5.28
N GLN A 36 10.40 -20.66 -4.43
CA GLN A 36 9.91 -21.17 -3.15
C GLN A 36 9.61 -20.01 -2.18
N LEU A 37 10.56 -19.08 -2.03
CA LEU A 37 10.43 -17.92 -1.15
C LEU A 37 9.37 -16.92 -1.60
N SER A 38 9.06 -16.79 -2.90
CA SER A 38 8.01 -15.87 -3.37
C SER A 38 6.61 -16.21 -2.83
N ASN A 39 6.39 -17.46 -2.41
CA ASN A 39 5.13 -17.91 -1.82
C ASN A 39 5.13 -17.76 -0.29
N ILE A 40 6.31 -17.58 0.32
CA ILE A 40 6.53 -17.40 1.77
C ILE A 40 6.67 -15.91 2.12
N SER A 41 6.92 -15.05 1.12
CA SER A 41 6.99 -13.59 1.23
C SER A 41 5.68 -13.01 1.78
N ALA A 42 5.59 -12.88 3.10
CA ALA A 42 4.38 -12.45 3.80
C ALA A 42 3.88 -11.09 3.28
N LYS A 43 2.65 -11.08 2.77
CA LYS A 43 1.93 -9.87 2.33
C LYS A 43 1.34 -9.19 3.56
N ILE A 44 2.19 -8.55 4.35
CA ILE A 44 1.82 -7.97 5.65
C ILE A 44 0.88 -6.76 5.43
N PRO A 45 -0.38 -6.84 5.89
CA PRO A 45 -1.30 -5.70 5.84
C PRO A 45 -0.80 -4.56 6.74
N ASN A 46 -0.97 -3.33 6.28
CA ASN A 46 -0.44 -2.11 6.91
C ASN A 46 -1.39 -0.92 6.65
N CYS A 47 -1.15 0.23 7.31
CA CYS A 47 -2.06 1.38 7.29
C CYS A 47 -3.50 0.98 7.64
N PHE A 48 -3.71 0.49 8.85
CA PHE A 48 -5.01 0.07 9.33
C PHE A 48 -5.88 1.26 9.75
N GLU A 49 -7.11 1.31 9.25
CA GLU A 49 -8.15 2.24 9.72
C GLU A 49 -9.43 1.47 10.10
N PHE A 50 -10.16 2.00 11.07
CA PHE A 50 -11.33 1.32 11.66
C PHE A 50 -12.56 2.24 11.59
N LYS A 51 -13.66 1.72 11.04
CA LYS A 51 -14.95 2.43 10.98
C LYS A 51 -16.04 1.53 11.56
N GLU A 52 -16.84 2.09 12.47
CA GLU A 52 -18.06 1.43 12.91
C GLU A 52 -19.12 1.50 11.80
N MET A 53 -19.74 0.36 11.52
CA MET A 53 -20.70 0.17 10.44
C MET A 53 -21.93 -0.59 10.93
N PHE A 54 -23.06 -0.32 10.29
CA PHE A 54 -24.35 -0.97 10.55
C PHE A 54 -24.78 -1.77 9.33
N SER A 55 -25.30 -2.97 9.56
CA SER A 55 -25.93 -3.81 8.53
C SER A 55 -27.39 -3.38 8.28
N GLU A 56 -28.02 -3.88 7.22
CA GLU A 56 -29.45 -3.67 6.92
C GLU A 56 -30.35 -4.06 8.10
N ASN A 57 -29.95 -5.08 8.87
CA ASN A 57 -30.62 -5.55 10.09
C ASN A 57 -30.18 -4.78 11.36
N GLU A 58 -29.77 -3.52 11.23
CA GLU A 58 -29.20 -2.64 12.27
C GLU A 58 -28.01 -3.22 13.07
N SER A 59 -27.48 -4.36 12.64
CA SER A 59 -26.47 -5.14 13.37
C SER A 59 -25.09 -4.50 13.23
N ARG A 60 -24.41 -4.28 14.35
CA ARG A 60 -23.14 -3.53 14.42
C ARG A 60 -21.93 -4.39 14.05
N PHE A 61 -21.05 -3.84 13.22
CA PHE A 61 -19.75 -4.43 12.89
C PHE A 61 -18.68 -3.35 12.74
N TYR A 62 -17.41 -3.74 12.83
CA TYR A 62 -16.29 -2.88 12.48
C TYR A 62 -15.79 -3.26 11.10
N ARG A 63 -15.75 -2.29 10.17
CA ARG A 63 -14.99 -2.40 8.93
C ARG A 63 -13.55 -2.00 9.21
N ILE A 64 -12.62 -2.89 8.93
CA ILE A 64 -11.18 -2.68 9.07
C ILE A 64 -10.59 -2.53 7.67
N TYR A 65 -10.15 -1.33 7.32
CA TYR A 65 -9.46 -1.05 6.05
C TYR A 65 -7.95 -1.18 6.22
N PHE A 66 -7.25 -1.60 5.17
CA PHE A 66 -5.78 -1.71 5.17
C PHE A 66 -5.21 -1.77 3.75
N LEU A 67 -3.94 -1.37 3.62
CA LEU A 67 -3.15 -1.62 2.43
C LEU A 67 -2.56 -3.04 2.47
N SER A 68 -2.84 -3.82 1.44
CA SER A 68 -2.13 -5.07 1.14
C SER A 68 -2.26 -5.40 -0.35
N THR A 69 -1.76 -6.55 -0.76
CA THR A 69 -1.88 -7.02 -2.15
C THR A 69 -2.86 -8.19 -2.23
N VAL A 70 -3.73 -8.21 -3.24
CA VAL A 70 -4.57 -9.40 -3.54
C VAL A 70 -3.71 -10.65 -3.77
N SER A 71 -4.29 -11.83 -3.57
CA SER A 71 -3.57 -13.12 -3.46
C SER A 71 -2.55 -13.37 -4.60
N SER A 72 -2.92 -13.13 -5.85
CA SER A 72 -2.06 -13.28 -7.04
C SER A 72 -1.17 -12.07 -7.37
N GLY A 73 -1.45 -10.89 -6.80
CA GLY A 73 -0.85 -9.62 -7.20
C GLY A 73 0.54 -9.32 -6.60
N ARG A 74 1.22 -8.33 -7.19
CA ARG A 74 2.31 -7.54 -6.57
C ARG A 74 1.95 -6.06 -6.39
N GLU A 75 0.71 -5.72 -6.74
CA GLU A 75 0.13 -4.39 -6.60
C GLU A 75 -0.51 -4.27 -5.22
N THR A 76 -0.22 -3.18 -4.55
CA THR A 76 -0.79 -2.80 -3.25
C THR A 76 -2.03 -1.96 -3.50
N THR A 77 -3.12 -2.30 -2.83
CA THR A 77 -4.41 -1.62 -2.96
C THR A 77 -5.10 -1.55 -1.59
N LEU A 78 -6.14 -0.73 -1.50
CA LEU A 78 -7.06 -0.71 -0.37
C LEU A 78 -7.89 -1.99 -0.36
N LEU A 79 -7.75 -2.76 0.71
CA LEU A 79 -8.60 -3.88 1.06
C LEU A 79 -9.36 -3.54 2.35
N TYR A 80 -10.40 -4.31 2.63
CA TYR A 80 -11.09 -4.29 3.93
C TYR A 80 -11.47 -5.69 4.39
N CYS A 81 -11.87 -5.81 5.65
CA CYS A 81 -12.68 -6.92 6.14
C CYS A 81 -13.68 -6.43 7.20
N ASP A 82 -14.83 -7.10 7.29
CA ASP A 82 -15.91 -6.76 8.20
C ASP A 82 -15.94 -7.74 9.39
N VAL A 83 -15.88 -7.20 10.61
CA VAL A 83 -15.78 -7.96 11.88
C VAL A 83 -17.01 -7.67 12.75
N PRO A 84 -17.92 -8.64 12.94
CA PRO A 84 -19.10 -8.47 13.82
C PRO A 84 -18.69 -8.15 15.25
N VAL A 85 -19.44 -7.25 15.92
CA VAL A 85 -19.18 -6.90 17.34
C VAL A 85 -19.38 -8.10 18.26
N ASP A 86 -20.35 -8.96 17.96
CA ASP A 86 -20.75 -10.12 18.77
C ASP A 86 -19.95 -11.40 18.46
N CYS A 87 -18.72 -11.28 17.94
CA CYS A 87 -17.89 -12.44 17.59
C CYS A 87 -17.63 -13.36 18.80
N ILE A 88 -17.94 -14.65 18.64
CA ILE A 88 -18.00 -15.58 19.78
C ILE A 88 -16.57 -15.99 20.17
N LYS A 89 -16.18 -15.64 21.39
CA LYS A 89 -14.81 -15.74 21.97
C LYS A 89 -14.21 -17.17 22.07
N SER A 90 -14.82 -18.18 21.46
CA SER A 90 -14.46 -19.60 21.58
C SER A 90 -13.77 -20.19 20.34
N LYS A 91 -13.66 -19.45 19.22
CA LYS A 91 -13.06 -19.95 17.98
C LYS A 91 -12.08 -18.95 17.37
N VAL A 92 -11.02 -19.45 16.74
CA VAL A 92 -10.16 -18.64 15.87
C VAL A 92 -10.89 -18.42 14.55
N GLU A 93 -11.37 -17.20 14.33
CA GLU A 93 -12.07 -16.80 13.11
C GLU A 93 -11.09 -16.13 12.13
N THR A 94 -11.28 -16.40 10.83
CA THR A 94 -10.44 -15.87 9.75
C THR A 94 -11.29 -15.04 8.80
N PHE A 95 -11.19 -13.71 8.92
CA PHE A 95 -11.95 -12.78 8.09
C PHE A 95 -11.39 -12.71 6.68
N GLN A 96 -12.25 -12.81 5.66
CA GLN A 96 -11.88 -12.70 4.27
C GLN A 96 -11.49 -11.25 3.93
N TRP A 97 -10.37 -11.06 3.25
CA TRP A 97 -9.98 -9.75 2.72
C TRP A 97 -10.73 -9.48 1.41
N GLN A 98 -11.41 -8.35 1.32
CA GLN A 98 -12.20 -7.90 0.18
C GLN A 98 -11.57 -6.65 -0.46
N PRO A 99 -11.61 -6.48 -1.78
CA PRO A 99 -11.10 -5.28 -2.43
C PRO A 99 -12.04 -4.08 -2.19
N LEU A 100 -11.48 -2.96 -1.75
CA LEU A 100 -12.26 -1.71 -1.66
C LEU A 100 -12.42 -1.05 -3.03
N LEU A 101 -11.47 -1.26 -3.95
CA LEU A 101 -11.38 -0.56 -5.23
C LEU A 101 -11.58 -1.47 -6.45
N GLU A 102 -12.19 -0.91 -7.49
CA GLU A 102 -12.40 -1.58 -8.78
C GLU A 102 -11.08 -1.77 -9.54
N SER A 103 -10.65 -3.04 -9.66
CA SER A 103 -9.32 -3.46 -10.12
C SER A 103 -8.87 -2.87 -11.47
N SER A 104 -9.81 -2.44 -12.31
CA SER A 104 -9.53 -1.77 -13.58
C SER A 104 -8.81 -0.41 -13.43
N PHE A 105 -8.88 0.25 -12.26
CA PHE A 105 -8.46 1.65 -12.04
C PHE A 105 -7.05 1.97 -12.57
N GLN A 106 -6.04 1.22 -12.15
CA GLN A 106 -4.64 1.54 -12.43
C GLN A 106 -4.19 1.09 -13.83
N THR A 107 -5.04 0.38 -14.57
CA THR A 107 -4.71 -0.22 -15.89
C THR A 107 -4.39 0.85 -16.93
N TYR A 108 -4.91 2.07 -16.75
CA TYR A 108 -4.72 3.19 -17.68
C TYR A 108 -3.32 3.83 -17.65
N HIS A 109 -2.47 3.57 -16.66
CA HIS A 109 -1.19 4.25 -16.56
C HIS A 109 -0.03 3.46 -17.19
N PRO A 110 0.81 4.08 -18.06
CA PRO A 110 1.89 3.38 -18.74
C PRO A 110 2.95 2.86 -17.74
N GLN A 111 3.09 1.55 -17.67
CA GLN A 111 4.00 0.84 -16.78
C GLN A 111 5.43 1.39 -16.88
N GLY A 112 6.02 1.76 -15.73
CA GLY A 112 7.40 2.23 -15.64
C GLY A 112 7.63 3.72 -15.84
N ARG A 113 6.61 4.54 -16.13
CA ARG A 113 6.73 6.01 -16.21
C ARG A 113 6.40 6.73 -14.89
N PHE A 114 7.12 6.38 -13.82
CA PHE A 114 7.09 7.14 -12.56
C PHE A 114 7.95 8.41 -12.69
N SER A 115 7.50 9.51 -12.10
CA SER A 115 8.32 10.72 -11.96
C SER A 115 9.59 10.47 -11.14
N ARG A 116 10.57 11.37 -11.26
CA ARG A 116 11.80 11.29 -10.46
C ARG A 116 11.50 11.47 -8.98
N GLU A 117 10.49 12.28 -8.67
CA GLU A 117 10.03 12.64 -7.35
C GLU A 117 9.33 11.46 -6.66
N GLU A 118 8.50 10.68 -7.38
CA GLU A 118 7.94 9.41 -6.90
C GLU A 118 9.05 8.38 -6.61
N GLN A 119 9.98 8.17 -7.55
CA GLN A 119 11.09 7.21 -7.40
C GLN A 119 11.94 7.54 -6.16
N LEU A 120 12.34 8.80 -6.00
CA LEU A 120 13.09 9.30 -4.85
C LEU A 120 12.32 9.27 -3.52
N GLN A 121 10.98 9.24 -3.57
CA GLN A 121 10.14 8.99 -2.39
C GLN A 121 10.08 7.49 -2.05
N TRP A 122 9.95 6.62 -3.04
CA TRP A 122 9.91 5.17 -2.84
C TRP A 122 11.21 4.64 -2.26
N GLU A 123 12.37 5.10 -2.76
CA GLU A 123 13.68 4.80 -2.18
C GLU A 123 13.77 5.23 -0.71
N ARG A 124 13.35 6.46 -0.37
CA ARG A 124 13.35 7.00 1.01
C ARG A 124 12.44 6.22 1.95
N LYS A 125 11.22 5.92 1.52
CA LYS A 125 10.23 5.12 2.28
C LYS A 125 10.55 3.61 2.26
N ARG A 126 11.57 3.16 1.51
CA ARG A 126 11.94 1.75 1.27
C ARG A 126 10.77 0.91 0.71
N LEU A 127 9.95 1.51 -0.15
CA LEU A 127 8.80 0.87 -0.76
C LEU A 127 9.25 -0.11 -1.86
N VAL A 128 8.89 -1.40 -1.69
CA VAL A 128 9.32 -2.51 -2.57
C VAL A 128 8.16 -3.03 -3.44
N MET A 129 6.93 -2.62 -3.15
CA MET A 129 5.72 -2.94 -3.91
C MET A 129 5.19 -1.68 -4.61
N TRP A 130 4.54 -1.87 -5.76
CA TRP A 130 3.89 -0.79 -6.52
C TRP A 130 2.39 -0.75 -6.19
N GLY A 131 1.68 0.26 -6.68
CA GLY A 131 0.26 0.53 -6.35
C GLY A 131 0.12 1.66 -5.32
N ILE A 132 -0.92 1.59 -4.48
CA ILE A 132 -1.16 2.56 -3.40
C ILE A 132 -0.15 2.30 -2.26
N THR A 133 0.57 3.33 -1.83
CA THR A 133 1.67 3.21 -0.84
C THR A 133 1.42 4.01 0.45
N SER A 134 0.32 4.74 0.51
CA SER A 134 -0.25 5.44 1.66
C SER A 134 -1.62 5.96 1.27
N PHE A 135 -2.53 6.15 2.22
CA PHE A 135 -3.78 6.88 2.03
C PHE A 135 -4.03 7.79 3.22
N ASP A 136 -4.99 8.71 3.07
CA ASP A 136 -5.57 9.51 4.14
C ASP A 136 -7.08 9.21 4.20
N PHE A 137 -7.69 9.31 5.38
CA PHE A 137 -9.05 8.81 5.65
C PHE A 137 -9.83 9.76 6.57
N GLN A 138 -11.09 10.03 6.20
CA GLN A 138 -12.03 10.83 7.00
C GLN A 138 -13.21 9.94 7.43
N PRO A 139 -13.21 9.41 8.68
CA PRO A 139 -14.20 8.42 9.13
C PRO A 139 -15.65 8.92 9.05
N SER A 140 -15.89 10.22 9.29
CA SER A 140 -17.23 10.82 9.36
C SER A 140 -18.01 10.79 8.06
N ILE A 141 -17.34 10.66 6.90
CA ILE A 141 -17.95 10.51 5.58
C ILE A 141 -17.47 9.27 4.82
N GLY A 142 -16.57 8.46 5.41
CA GLY A 142 -15.99 7.29 4.75
C GLY A 142 -15.04 7.62 3.58
N ARG A 143 -14.55 8.86 3.47
CA ARG A 143 -13.70 9.29 2.34
C ARG A 143 -12.27 8.82 2.49
N PHE A 144 -11.74 8.25 1.42
CA PHE A 144 -10.33 7.95 1.22
C PHE A 144 -9.72 8.92 0.19
N VAL A 145 -8.48 9.33 0.42
CA VAL A 145 -7.66 10.07 -0.56
C VAL A 145 -6.30 9.40 -0.66
N PHE A 146 -5.82 9.12 -1.88
CA PHE A 146 -4.56 8.42 -2.07
C PHE A 146 -3.82 8.81 -3.36
N PRO A 147 -2.48 8.82 -3.37
CA PRO A 147 -1.69 8.93 -4.58
C PRO A 147 -1.59 7.57 -5.27
N ALA A 148 -1.82 7.55 -6.58
CA ALA A 148 -1.57 6.40 -7.44
C ALA A 148 -1.17 6.90 -8.83
N CYS A 149 -0.20 6.24 -9.46
CA CYS A 149 0.13 6.47 -10.87
C CYS A 149 0.39 7.96 -11.22
N GLY A 150 1.20 8.67 -10.42
CA GLY A 150 1.46 10.11 -10.56
C GLY A 150 0.30 11.06 -10.18
N ALA A 151 -0.94 10.56 -10.11
CA ALA A 151 -2.15 11.32 -9.82
C ALA A 151 -2.63 11.12 -8.36
N VAL A 152 -3.67 11.86 -7.98
CA VAL A 152 -4.37 11.72 -6.69
C VAL A 152 -5.82 11.35 -6.96
N PHE A 153 -6.29 10.33 -6.27
CA PHE A 153 -7.62 9.77 -6.38
C PHE A 153 -8.35 9.87 -5.03
N TYR A 154 -9.69 9.83 -5.10
CA TYR A 154 -10.55 9.75 -3.93
C TYR A 154 -11.78 8.87 -4.19
N CYS A 155 -12.29 8.23 -3.13
CA CYS A 155 -13.55 7.48 -3.12
C CYS A 155 -14.21 7.59 -1.75
N ASP A 156 -15.52 7.46 -1.70
CA ASP A 156 -16.30 7.51 -0.46
C ASP A 156 -16.92 6.12 -0.22
N ASP A 157 -16.51 5.42 0.85
CA ASP A 157 -17.16 4.18 1.32
C ASP A 157 -18.35 4.58 2.20
N ASP A 158 -19.39 5.08 1.53
CA ASP A 158 -20.69 5.39 2.12
C ASP A 158 -21.62 4.15 2.16
N TYR A 159 -22.80 4.28 2.76
CA TYR A 159 -23.77 3.18 2.86
C TYR A 159 -24.59 2.94 1.57
N LEU A 160 -24.42 3.79 0.55
CA LEU A 160 -25.17 3.75 -0.71
C LEU A 160 -24.38 3.07 -1.84
N GLN A 161 -23.04 3.08 -1.76
CA GLN A 161 -22.13 2.50 -2.72
C GLN A 161 -21.42 1.28 -2.12
N HIS A 162 -21.80 0.08 -2.55
CA HIS A 162 -21.13 -1.14 -2.11
C HIS A 162 -19.79 -1.34 -2.86
N PRO A 163 -18.69 -1.68 -2.17
CA PRO A 163 -17.44 -2.05 -2.82
C PRO A 163 -17.57 -3.24 -3.78
N PRO A 164 -16.73 -3.32 -4.84
CA PRO A 164 -15.59 -2.46 -5.14
C PRO A 164 -15.99 -1.10 -5.73
N LEU A 165 -15.39 -0.03 -5.21
CA LEU A 165 -15.64 1.37 -5.59
C LEU A 165 -14.76 1.78 -6.77
N PHE A 166 -15.30 2.53 -7.74
CA PHE A 166 -14.48 3.12 -8.80
C PHE A 166 -13.91 4.48 -8.35
N PRO A 167 -12.59 4.64 -8.18
CA PRO A 167 -12.01 5.87 -7.64
C PRO A 167 -12.04 7.02 -8.64
N ARG A 168 -12.31 8.22 -8.15
CA ARG A 168 -12.38 9.46 -8.94
C ARG A 168 -11.02 10.17 -8.90
N GLU A 169 -10.44 10.52 -10.04
CA GLU A 169 -9.24 11.37 -10.07
C GLU A 169 -9.60 12.82 -9.69
N LEU A 170 -8.78 13.48 -8.88
CA LEU A 170 -8.83 14.93 -8.72
C LEU A 170 -8.41 15.59 -10.04
N LYS A 171 -9.35 16.25 -10.73
CA LYS A 171 -9.11 16.85 -12.05
C LYS A 171 -8.08 18.00 -11.96
N ASN A 172 -7.16 18.07 -12.91
CA ASN A 172 -6.10 19.09 -12.92
C ASN A 172 -6.51 20.33 -13.73
N SER A 173 -6.23 21.51 -13.19
CA SER A 173 -6.04 22.76 -13.97
C SER A 173 -4.56 23.03 -14.32
N VAL A 174 -3.65 22.21 -13.79
CA VAL A 174 -2.18 22.42 -13.74
C VAL A 174 -1.46 21.44 -14.70
N PRO A 175 -0.32 21.82 -15.33
CA PRO A 175 0.44 20.93 -16.21
C PRO A 175 0.86 19.59 -15.57
N PRO A 176 0.86 18.49 -16.35
CA PRO A 176 0.98 17.13 -15.84
C PRO A 176 2.32 16.88 -15.15
N SER A 177 2.25 16.60 -13.85
CA SER A 177 3.39 16.41 -12.97
C SER A 177 2.92 15.74 -11.68
N ALA A 178 3.79 14.96 -11.02
CA ALA A 178 3.36 14.13 -9.89
C ALA A 178 2.81 14.96 -8.72
N ARG A 179 1.73 14.46 -8.12
CA ARG A 179 1.07 15.05 -6.95
C ARG A 179 1.35 14.15 -5.75
N LEU A 180 2.20 14.62 -4.84
CA LEU A 180 2.74 13.84 -3.74
C LEU A 180 2.16 14.25 -2.40
N ASN A 181 2.09 13.27 -1.47
CA ASN A 181 1.57 13.45 -0.11
C ASN A 181 0.22 14.19 -0.07
N PRO A 182 -0.84 13.68 -0.74
CA PRO A 182 -2.16 14.26 -0.58
C PRO A 182 -2.66 14.04 0.85
N GLN A 183 -3.29 15.06 1.42
CA GLN A 183 -3.90 15.04 2.76
C GLN A 183 -5.20 15.85 2.76
N MET A 184 -6.25 15.36 3.41
CA MET A 184 -7.50 16.09 3.61
C MET A 184 -7.36 17.13 4.72
N CYS A 185 -8.11 18.24 4.62
CA CYS A 185 -8.30 19.14 5.75
C CYS A 185 -9.29 18.49 6.75
N PRO A 186 -8.90 18.26 8.03
CA PRO A 186 -9.77 17.57 8.99
C PRO A 186 -11.13 18.26 9.23
N TRP A 187 -11.18 19.58 9.09
CA TRP A 187 -12.38 20.41 9.25
C TRP A 187 -13.21 20.57 7.97
N ASN A 188 -12.65 20.22 6.80
CA ASN A 188 -13.34 20.29 5.51
C ASN A 188 -12.73 19.27 4.53
N PRO A 189 -13.27 18.03 4.47
CA PRO A 189 -12.70 16.96 3.65
C PRO A 189 -12.94 17.12 2.14
N ASP A 190 -13.57 18.21 1.69
CA ASP A 190 -13.56 18.62 0.28
C ASP A 190 -12.29 19.41 -0.09
N LEU A 191 -11.47 19.84 0.90
CA LEU A 191 -10.17 20.46 0.67
C LEU A 191 -9.06 19.41 0.84
N ILE A 192 -8.28 19.20 -0.23
CA ILE A 192 -7.15 18.27 -0.25
C ILE A 192 -5.88 19.04 -0.54
N ALA A 193 -4.98 19.12 0.45
CA ALA A 193 -3.64 19.64 0.29
C ALA A 193 -2.71 18.60 -0.36
N TYR A 194 -1.78 19.03 -1.20
CA TYR A 194 -0.76 18.15 -1.80
C TYR A 194 0.49 18.95 -2.21
N ILE A 195 1.61 18.25 -2.38
CA ILE A 195 2.83 18.83 -2.94
C ILE A 195 2.85 18.57 -4.45
N ASN A 196 3.04 19.63 -5.23
CA ASN A 196 3.30 19.54 -6.67
C ASN A 196 4.38 20.54 -7.07
N ASN A 197 5.32 20.08 -7.90
CA ASN A 197 6.44 20.89 -8.37
C ASN A 197 7.26 21.56 -7.25
N PHE A 198 7.40 20.94 -6.08
CA PHE A 198 8.07 21.46 -4.87
C PHE A 198 7.38 22.64 -4.18
N ASP A 199 6.11 22.92 -4.50
CA ASP A 199 5.27 23.86 -3.77
C ASP A 199 3.99 23.19 -3.24
N LEU A 200 3.37 23.82 -2.24
CA LEU A 200 2.11 23.41 -1.63
C LEU A 200 0.93 23.92 -2.46
N TRP A 201 -0.02 23.01 -2.72
CA TRP A 201 -1.29 23.28 -3.39
C TRP A 201 -2.45 22.76 -2.55
N VAL A 202 -3.64 23.31 -2.79
CA VAL A 202 -4.92 22.77 -2.29
C VAL A 202 -5.89 22.64 -3.45
N HIS A 203 -6.49 21.46 -3.60
CA HIS A 203 -7.62 21.21 -4.49
C HIS A 203 -8.93 21.28 -3.68
N ASN A 204 -9.99 21.87 -4.25
CA ASN A 204 -11.35 21.69 -3.74
C ASN A 204 -12.13 20.71 -4.62
N VAL A 205 -12.55 19.58 -4.04
CA VAL A 205 -13.22 18.47 -4.72
C VAL A 205 -14.54 18.91 -5.38
N VAL A 206 -15.32 19.76 -4.70
CA VAL A 206 -16.67 20.16 -5.14
C VAL A 206 -16.61 21.15 -6.31
N SER A 207 -15.74 22.16 -6.26
CA SER A 207 -15.55 23.11 -7.36
C SER A 207 -14.57 22.64 -8.43
N SER A 208 -13.80 21.57 -8.18
CA SER A 208 -12.69 21.11 -9.02
C SER A 208 -11.61 22.19 -9.27
N CYS A 209 -11.39 23.11 -8.32
CA CYS A 209 -10.40 24.18 -8.44
C CYS A 209 -9.10 23.86 -7.67
N ASP A 210 -7.95 24.13 -8.29
CA ASP A 210 -6.63 24.11 -7.62
C ASP A 210 -6.20 25.53 -7.20
N VAL A 211 -5.57 25.67 -6.03
CA VAL A 211 -4.92 26.90 -5.57
C VAL A 211 -3.50 26.60 -5.11
N ARG A 212 -2.52 27.29 -5.68
CA ARG A 212 -1.11 27.26 -5.25
C ARG A 212 -0.94 28.15 -4.03
N LEU A 213 -0.49 27.59 -2.90
CA LEU A 213 -0.30 28.31 -1.65
C LEU A 213 1.12 28.84 -1.45
N THR A 214 2.14 28.16 -1.99
CA THR A 214 3.54 28.61 -1.90
C THR A 214 4.15 28.84 -3.28
N PHE A 215 5.08 29.78 -3.35
CA PHE A 215 5.79 30.20 -4.57
C PHE A 215 7.30 30.11 -4.36
N ALA A 216 7.76 29.11 -3.60
CA ALA A 216 9.15 28.92 -3.22
C ALA A 216 10.00 28.46 -4.41
N ARG A 217 9.45 27.64 -5.31
CA ARG A 217 10.08 27.32 -6.58
C ARG A 217 9.68 28.34 -7.65
N ARG A 218 10.67 29.08 -8.16
CA ARG A 218 10.54 29.77 -9.44
C ARG A 218 10.50 28.73 -10.58
N GLY A 219 9.56 28.93 -11.51
CA GLY A 219 9.63 28.28 -12.83
C GLY A 219 10.75 28.88 -13.66
#